data_AF-A0A6P4EZD1-F1
#
_entry.id   AF-A0A6P4EZD1-F1
#
_cell.length_a   1.000
_cell.length_b   1.000
_cell.length_c   1.000
_cell.angle_alpha   90.00
_cell.angle_beta   90.00
_cell.angle_gamma   90.00
#
_symmetry.space_group_name_H-M   'P 1'
#
loop_
_entity.id
_entity.type
_entity.pdbx_description
1 polymer ?
#
loop_
_entity_poly.entity_id
_entity_poly.type
_entity_poly.pdbx_seq_one_letter_code
_entity_poly.pdbx_strand_id
1 'polypeptide(L)'
;MAKEHVERDYAVVGSWEDTNITLTVLEQYIPRFFRGAKLMYEMHNNKITNRNKNKRKPFVEPEVKEMIRKNFTNEYDFYYFCKQRLYKQYLALNLKELEKQGLLN
;
A
#
# COMPACT_ATOMS: atom_id res chain seq x y z
N MET A 1 -20.59 -0.29 5.49
CA MET A 1 -19.91 -1.49 4.90
C MET A 1 -18.40 -1.23 4.78
N ALA A 2 -17.55 -2.25 4.63
CA ALA A 2 -16.09 -2.18 4.88
C ALA A 2 -15.34 -0.95 4.31
N LYS A 3 -15.65 -0.51 3.09
CA LYS A 3 -15.04 0.68 2.46
C LYS A 3 -15.29 1.97 3.25
N GLU A 4 -16.51 2.16 3.76
CA GLU A 4 -16.88 3.34 4.56
C GLU A 4 -16.13 3.38 5.88
N HIS A 5 -15.92 2.21 6.51
CA HIS A 5 -15.11 2.11 7.72
C HIS A 5 -13.65 2.48 7.45
N VAL A 6 -13.08 2.01 6.33
CA VAL A 6 -11.72 2.41 5.92
C VAL A 6 -11.60 3.92 5.77
N GLU A 7 -12.58 4.60 5.17
CA GLU A 7 -12.51 6.05 5.00
C GLU A 7 -12.69 6.82 6.31
N ARG A 8 -13.66 6.40 7.12
CA ARG A 8 -14.06 7.14 8.33
C ARG A 8 -13.13 6.86 9.51
N ASP A 9 -12.75 5.60 9.70
CA ASP A 9 -12.18 5.11 10.96
C ASP A 9 -10.65 4.89 10.87
N TYR A 10 -10.06 4.84 9.66
CA TYR A 10 -8.62 4.57 9.47
C TYR A 10 -7.89 5.74 8.81
N ALA A 11 -6.93 6.34 9.52
CA ALA A 11 -6.10 7.42 8.97
C ALA A 11 -5.33 6.98 7.72
N VAL A 12 -4.73 5.79 7.75
CA VAL A 12 -3.97 5.20 6.63
C VAL A 12 -4.22 3.70 6.57
N VAL A 13 -4.39 3.18 5.36
CA VAL A 13 -4.40 1.73 5.08
C VAL A 13 -3.33 1.44 4.04
N GLY A 14 -2.30 0.70 4.46
CA GLY A 14 -1.12 0.40 3.64
C GLY A 14 -1.24 -0.88 2.82
N SER A 15 -0.27 -1.10 1.94
CA SER A 15 -0.06 -2.36 1.22
C SER A 15 1.37 -2.89 1.43
N TRP A 16 1.49 -4.21 1.55
CA TRP A 16 2.79 -4.89 1.64
C TRP A 16 3.57 -4.84 0.32
N GLU A 17 2.86 -4.77 -0.81
CA GLU A 17 3.47 -4.69 -2.15
C GLU A 17 4.20 -3.35 -2.33
N ASP A 18 3.65 -2.29 -1.75
CA ASP A 18 4.05 -0.90 -1.94
C ASP A 18 4.56 -0.30 -0.61
N THR A 19 5.58 -0.96 -0.02
CA THR A 19 6.06 -0.63 1.34
C THR A 19 6.61 0.80 1.44
N ASN A 20 7.37 1.28 0.44
CA ASN A 20 7.92 2.64 0.46
C ASN A 20 6.83 3.72 0.46
N ILE A 21 5.76 3.51 -0.32
CA ILE A 21 4.61 4.42 -0.37
C ILE A 21 3.86 4.37 0.96
N THR A 22 3.58 3.16 1.46
CA THR A 22 2.91 2.95 2.75
C THR A 22 3.64 3.66 3.88
N LEU A 23 4.96 3.47 3.99
CA LEU A 23 5.76 4.12 5.01
C LEU A 23 5.70 5.64 4.84
N THR A 24 5.92 6.17 3.63
CA THR A 24 5.85 7.62 3.38
C THR A 24 4.53 8.22 3.85
N VAL A 25 3.40 7.60 3.52
CA VAL A 25 2.07 8.09 3.93
C VAL A 25 1.91 7.99 5.46
N LEU A 26 2.34 6.90 6.09
CA LEU A 26 2.32 6.75 7.55
C LEU A 26 3.17 7.81 8.27
N GLU A 27 4.37 8.11 7.75
CA GLU A 27 5.24 9.14 8.35
C GLU A 27 4.57 10.51 8.36
N GLN A 28 3.88 10.87 7.29
CA GLN A 28 3.26 12.20 7.12
C GLN A 28 1.94 12.31 7.89
N TYR A 29 1.09 11.29 7.87
CA TYR A 29 -0.21 11.32 8.54
C TYR A 29 -0.12 11.02 10.05
N ILE A 30 0.87 10.23 10.49
CA ILE A 30 1.04 9.84 11.90
C ILE A 30 2.50 10.03 12.35
N PRO A 31 3.04 11.27 12.30
CA PRO A 31 4.46 11.54 12.49
C PRO A 31 4.96 11.25 13.91
N ARG A 32 4.08 11.27 14.91
CA ARG A 32 4.46 10.98 16.30
C ARG A 32 5.09 9.59 16.46
N PHE A 33 4.65 8.62 15.65
CA PHE A 33 5.10 7.23 15.75
C PHE A 33 5.99 6.82 14.56
N PHE A 34 5.74 7.37 13.37
CA PHE A 34 6.37 6.89 12.14
C PHE A 34 7.46 7.80 11.58
N ARG A 35 7.81 8.90 12.24
CA ARG A 35 8.89 9.79 11.75
C ARG A 35 10.20 9.02 11.57
N GLY A 36 10.71 9.00 10.34
CA GLY A 36 11.96 8.34 9.97
C GLY A 36 11.84 6.84 9.71
N ALA A 37 10.65 6.24 9.79
CA ALA A 37 10.39 4.84 9.47
C ALA A 37 10.83 4.44 8.05
N LYS A 38 10.59 5.28 7.03
CA LYS A 38 11.02 5.04 5.65
C LYS A 38 12.54 5.00 5.57
N LEU A 39 13.22 5.98 6.15
CA LEU A 39 14.68 6.04 6.17
C LEU A 39 15.26 4.80 6.87
N MET A 40 14.73 4.43 8.04
CA MET A 40 15.16 3.24 8.76
C MET A 40 14.91 1.96 7.97
N TYR A 41 13.78 1.86 7.27
CA TYR A 41 13.48 0.75 6.39
C TYR A 41 14.49 0.64 5.24
N GLU A 42 14.78 1.74 4.55
CA GLU A 42 15.74 1.78 3.44
C GLU A 42 17.17 1.44 3.91
N MET A 43 17.61 2.02 5.04
CA MET A 43 18.94 1.76 5.62
C MET A 43 19.16 0.31 6.06
N HIS A 44 18.08 -0.35 6.52
CA HIS A 44 18.15 -1.71 7.06
C HIS A 44 17.50 -2.77 6.18
N ASN A 45 17.09 -2.43 4.95
CA ASN A 45 16.38 -3.35 4.07
C ASN A 45 17.12 -4.69 3.89
N ASN A 46 18.45 -4.63 3.79
CA ASN A 46 19.31 -5.82 3.66
C ASN A 46 19.37 -6.70 4.92
N LYS A 47 19.02 -6.14 6.08
CA LYS A 47 19.00 -6.82 7.39
C LYS A 47 17.59 -7.24 7.80
N ILE A 48 16.55 -6.66 7.19
CA ILE A 48 15.15 -7.01 7.46
C ILE A 48 14.87 -8.35 6.78
N THR A 49 14.84 -9.41 7.59
CA THR A 49 14.46 -10.73 7.11
C THR A 49 12.94 -10.84 7.04
N ASN A 50 12.41 -11.32 5.91
CA ASN A 50 11.00 -11.65 5.82
C ASN A 50 10.70 -12.86 6.72
N ARG A 51 10.28 -12.58 7.95
CA ARG A 51 9.95 -13.60 8.96
C ARG A 51 8.79 -14.48 8.52
N ASN A 52 7.89 -13.96 7.69
CA ASN A 52 6.70 -14.65 7.19
C ASN A 52 6.92 -15.27 5.80
N LYS A 53 8.17 -15.55 5.41
CA LYS A 53 8.47 -16.18 4.14
C LYS A 53 7.92 -17.60 4.12
N ASN A 54 6.87 -17.82 3.33
CA ASN A 54 6.39 -19.18 3.07
C ASN A 54 7.44 -19.95 2.26
N LYS A 55 8.09 -20.94 2.89
CA LYS A 55 9.11 -21.79 2.26
C LYS A 55 8.55 -22.71 1.18
N ARG A 56 7.24 -23.02 1.21
CA ARG A 56 6.56 -23.85 0.23
C ARG A 56 5.44 -23.03 -0.43
N LYS A 57 5.80 -22.35 -1.52
CA LYS A 57 4.84 -21.66 -2.38
C LYS A 57 4.68 -22.47 -3.68
N PRO A 58 3.67 -23.36 -3.79
CA PRO A 58 3.47 -24.14 -5.00
C PRO A 58 3.16 -23.20 -6.17
N PHE A 59 3.55 -23.63 -7.37
CA PHE A 59 3.08 -22.98 -8.58
C PHE A 59 1.56 -23.20 -8.68
N VAL A 60 0.85 -22.14 -9.07
CA VAL A 60 -0.59 -22.18 -9.30
C VAL A 60 -0.79 -21.76 -10.74
N GLU A 61 -1.47 -22.62 -11.50
CA GLU A 61 -1.78 -22.39 -12.91
C GLU A 61 -2.52 -21.06 -13.11
N PRO A 62 -2.24 -20.32 -14.21
CA PRO A 62 -2.89 -19.04 -14.49
C PRO A 62 -4.42 -19.15 -14.54
N GLU A 63 -4.96 -20.22 -15.13
CA GLU A 63 -6.40 -20.45 -15.24
C GLU A 63 -7.08 -20.56 -13.86
N VAL A 64 -6.43 -21.25 -12.92
CA VAL A 64 -6.93 -21.36 -11.53
C VAL A 64 -6.95 -19.99 -10.86
N LYS A 65 -5.95 -19.14 -11.10
CA LYS A 65 -5.94 -17.76 -10.57
C LYS A 65 -7.07 -16.92 -11.17
N GLU A 66 -7.32 -17.05 -12.47
CA GLU A 66 -8.43 -16.35 -13.14
C GLU A 66 -9.79 -16.81 -12.60
N MET A 67 -9.98 -18.10 -12.39
CA MET A 67 -11.18 -18.63 -11.76
C MET A 67 -11.38 -18.04 -10.36
N ILE A 68 -10.33 -18.00 -9.53
CA ILE A 68 -10.39 -17.39 -8.19
C ILE A 68 -10.73 -15.89 -8.29
N ARG A 69 -10.09 -15.13 -9.19
CA ARG A 69 -10.39 -13.70 -9.39
C ARG A 69 -11.86 -13.43 -9.70
N LYS A 70 -12.50 -14.30 -10.51
CA LYS A 70 -13.93 -14.20 -10.83
C LYS A 70 -14.85 -14.47 -9.63
N ASN A 71 -14.38 -15.23 -8.64
CA ASN A 71 -15.15 -15.56 -7.44
C ASN A 71 -14.92 -14.57 -6.29
N PHE A 72 -13.73 -13.95 -6.22
CA PHE A 72 -13.32 -13.03 -5.16
C PHE A 72 -13.55 -11.56 -5.55
N THR A 73 -14.72 -11.26 -6.13
CA THR A 73 -15.01 -9.94 -6.70
C THR A 73 -14.98 -8.84 -5.64
N ASN A 74 -15.57 -9.10 -4.47
CA ASN A 74 -15.66 -8.12 -3.37
C ASN A 74 -14.30 -7.88 -2.71
N GLU A 75 -13.49 -8.92 -2.55
CA GLU A 75 -12.16 -8.83 -1.95
C GLU A 75 -11.21 -8.06 -2.86
N TYR A 76 -11.24 -8.32 -4.16
CA TYR A 76 -10.47 -7.55 -5.14
C TYR A 76 -10.94 -6.10 -5.20
N ASP A 77 -12.25 -5.86 -5.23
CA ASP A 77 -12.81 -4.52 -5.22
C ASP A 77 -12.41 -3.74 -3.95
N PHE A 78 -12.46 -4.38 -2.78
CA PHE A 78 -12.00 -3.78 -1.53
C PHE A 78 -10.48 -3.55 -1.52
N TYR A 79 -9.68 -4.50 -2.02
CA TYR A 79 -8.24 -4.35 -2.13
C TYR A 79 -7.86 -3.16 -3.02
N TYR A 80 -8.43 -3.07 -4.21
CA TYR A 80 -8.16 -1.98 -5.14
C TYR A 80 -8.68 -0.64 -4.63
N PHE A 81 -9.80 -0.62 -3.90
CA PHE A 81 -10.27 0.57 -3.21
C PHE A 81 -9.22 1.09 -2.21
N CYS A 82 -8.73 0.22 -1.31
CA CYS A 82 -7.69 0.58 -0.34
C CYS A 82 -6.39 1.02 -1.04
N LYS A 83 -5.99 0.33 -2.11
CA LYS A 83 -4.81 0.67 -2.91
C LYS A 83 -4.97 2.05 -3.53
N GLN A 84 -6.08 2.33 -4.21
CA GLN A 84 -6.35 3.62 -4.83
C GLN A 84 -6.33 4.75 -3.79
N ARG A 85 -6.95 4.53 -2.62
CA ARG A 85 -6.93 5.49 -1.51
C ARG A 85 -5.50 5.81 -1.06
N LEU A 86 -4.66 4.79 -0.87
CA LEU A 86 -3.26 4.97 -0.49
C LEU A 86 -2.48 5.82 -1.52
N TYR A 87 -2.64 5.54 -2.81
CA TYR A 87 -1.98 6.33 -3.87
C TYR A 87 -2.50 7.77 -3.91
N LYS A 88 -3.80 7.99 -3.72
CA LYS A 88 -4.35 9.36 -3.62
C LYS A 88 -3.72 10.13 -2.47
N GLN A 89 -3.58 9.51 -1.29
CA GLN A 89 -2.89 10.12 -0.15
C GLN A 89 -1.43 10.43 -0.49
N TYR A 90 -0.72 9.50 -1.14
CA TYR A 90 0.67 9.71 -1.55
C TYR A 90 0.83 10.83 -2.58
N LEU A 91 -0.05 10.90 -3.58
CA LEU A 91 -0.02 11.97 -4.59
C LEU A 91 -0.35 13.32 -3.97
N ALA A 92 -1.31 13.38 -3.04
CA ALA A 92 -1.65 14.62 -2.33
C ALA A 92 -0.45 15.20 -1.55
N LEU A 93 0.41 14.34 -1.00
CA LEU A 93 1.65 14.77 -0.33
C LEU A 93 2.65 15.41 -1.30
N ASN A 94 2.68 14.96 -2.56
CA ASN A 94 3.63 15.42 -3.59
C ASN A 94 3.02 16.44 -4.56
N LEU A 95 1.79 16.89 -4.33
CA LEU A 95 1.02 17.71 -5.27
C LEU A 95 1.80 18.94 -5.77
N LYS A 96 2.41 19.69 -4.84
CA LYS A 96 3.19 20.90 -5.16
C LYS A 96 4.43 20.62 -6.02
N GLU A 97 5.04 19.44 -5.88
CA GLU A 97 6.19 19.06 -6.68
C GLU A 97 5.76 18.61 -8.07
N LEU A 98 4.66 17.85 -8.16
CA LEU A 98 4.07 17.40 -9.41
C LEU A 98 3.57 18.57 -10.27
N GLU A 99 2.95 19.58 -9.65
CA GLU A 99 2.56 20.84 -10.31
C GLU A 99 3.77 21.59 -10.86
N LYS A 100 4.85 21.72 -10.07
CA LYS A 100 6.10 22.37 -10.53
C LYS A 100 6.74 21.64 -11.71
N GLN A 101 6.58 20.33 -11.80
CA GLN A 101 7.11 19.50 -12.89
C GLN A 101 6.18 19.44 -14.11
N GLY A 102 5.00 20.09 -14.06
CA GLY A 102 4.03 20.06 -15.15
C GLY A 102 3.39 18.68 -15.38
N LEU A 103 3.41 17.81 -14.37
CA LEU A 103 2.84 16.45 -14.43
C LEU A 103 1.35 16.42 -14.07
N LEU A 104 0.81 17.55 -13.61
CA LEU A 104 -0.60 17.76 -13.35
C LEU A 104 -1.02 18.96 -14.20
N ASN A 105 -1.90 18.70 -15.18
CA ASN A 105 -2.54 19.71 -16.01
C ASN A 105 -3.77 20.28 -15.30
#